data_AF-A0A972AJQ2-F1
#
_entry.id   AF-A0A972AJQ2-F1
#
_cell.length_a   1.000
_cell.length_b   1.000
_cell.length_c   1.000
_cell.angle_alpha   90.00
_cell.angle_beta   90.00
_cell.angle_gamma   90.00
#
_symmetry.space_group_name_H-M   'P 1'
#
loop_
_entity.id
_entity.type
_entity.pdbx_description
1 polymer ?
#
loop_
_entity_poly.entity_id
_entity_poly.type
_entity_poly.pdbx_seq_one_letter_code
_entity_poly.pdbx_strand_id
1 'polypeptide(L)'
;MRDKMYLYAVARVKALENNLLSRSTVDRMLEAPAPEEALKILGETDYGNYFGEVDNVYDFEKALDQGLRAAYKVIDDSTGDRRFTLLSRLKYDFHNLKVLMKEKYLGEDYRSILSHTGSIGVETLRKAVDDKNMTGFNPHIRDAYEKADTDFELNGDPRRIDLILDRGLYDYIYELAVEIGDEDLIDLVKTEIDLLNINTLLRVRKMGESVRLLEMALIDGGFLDRSVFLGAMGEPAGSFADRLSSTRYDRVAVEGIGAWIDTGSSTVLEKMSDDLLLNMAKKGKYAAFGVLPIIGYLRAKENEVRVVRMIMVGKINRIPADTLRERLRDLYV
;
A
#
# COMPACT_ATOMS: atom_id res chain seq x y z
N MET A 1 -7.99 -29.47 -2.23
CA MET A 1 -8.82 -29.11 -3.42
C MET A 1 -8.70 -27.62 -3.77
N ARG A 2 -8.61 -26.70 -2.80
CA ARG A 2 -8.40 -25.25 -3.05
C ARG A 2 -7.05 -24.90 -3.71
N ASP A 3 -5.97 -25.60 -3.40
CA ASP A 3 -4.63 -25.33 -3.98
C ASP A 3 -4.56 -25.52 -5.50
N LYS A 4 -5.48 -26.31 -6.09
CA LYS A 4 -5.58 -26.48 -7.54
C LYS A 4 -6.26 -25.31 -8.23
N MET A 5 -7.05 -24.50 -7.50
CA MET A 5 -7.77 -23.35 -8.05
C MET A 5 -6.80 -22.28 -8.57
N TYR A 6 -5.66 -22.12 -7.89
CA TYR A 6 -4.66 -21.12 -8.23
C TYR A 6 -3.53 -21.62 -9.12
N LEU A 7 -3.50 -22.92 -9.47
CA LEU A 7 -2.35 -23.51 -10.18
C LEU A 7 -2.05 -22.80 -11.51
N TYR A 8 -3.10 -22.48 -12.27
CA TYR A 8 -2.95 -21.75 -13.54
C TYR A 8 -2.43 -20.32 -13.31
N ALA A 9 -2.98 -19.60 -12.33
CA ALA A 9 -2.52 -18.27 -11.95
C ALA A 9 -1.07 -18.27 -11.47
N VAL A 10 -0.68 -19.23 -10.63
CA VAL A 10 0.70 -19.41 -10.15
C VAL A 10 1.64 -19.65 -11.32
N ALA A 11 1.32 -20.56 -12.24
CA ALA A 11 2.17 -20.82 -13.41
C ALA A 11 2.37 -19.58 -14.29
N ARG A 12 1.31 -18.79 -14.53
CA ARG A 12 1.42 -17.53 -15.28
C ARG A 12 2.23 -16.48 -14.55
N VAL A 13 1.99 -16.30 -13.25
CA VAL A 13 2.75 -15.37 -12.42
C VAL A 13 4.24 -15.73 -12.42
N LYS A 14 4.59 -17.00 -12.28
CA LYS A 14 6.00 -17.47 -12.34
C LYS A 14 6.68 -17.14 -13.66
N ALA A 15 5.96 -17.22 -14.77
CA ALA A 15 6.50 -16.79 -16.06
C ALA A 15 6.75 -15.28 -16.09
N LEU A 16 5.81 -14.49 -15.56
CA LEU A 16 5.87 -13.03 -15.52
C LEU A 16 6.87 -12.48 -14.49
N GLU A 17 7.24 -13.24 -13.46
CA GLU A 17 8.29 -12.87 -12.50
C GLU A 17 9.63 -12.57 -13.21
N ASN A 18 9.90 -13.20 -14.35
CA ASN A 18 11.11 -12.94 -15.15
C ASN A 18 11.14 -11.55 -15.81
N ASN A 19 9.98 -10.89 -15.91
CA ASN A 19 9.84 -9.56 -16.50
C ASN A 19 9.91 -8.45 -15.45
N LEU A 20 10.11 -8.81 -14.18
CA LEU A 20 10.29 -7.85 -13.11
C LEU A 20 11.64 -7.12 -13.26
N LEU A 21 11.67 -5.85 -12.87
CA LEU A 21 12.85 -5.00 -12.88
C LEU A 21 13.91 -5.58 -11.95
N SER A 22 15.11 -5.77 -12.51
CA SER A 22 16.29 -6.14 -11.75
C SER A 22 16.84 -4.95 -10.96
N ARG A 23 17.58 -5.23 -9.89
CA ARG A 23 18.34 -4.20 -9.16
C ARG A 23 19.31 -3.45 -10.08
N SER A 24 19.97 -4.15 -11.00
CA SER A 24 20.86 -3.51 -11.99
C SER A 24 20.13 -2.51 -12.90
N THR A 25 18.87 -2.76 -13.26
CA THR A 25 18.07 -1.83 -14.08
C THR A 25 17.72 -0.60 -13.26
N VAL A 26 17.28 -0.79 -12.01
CA VAL A 26 16.95 0.30 -11.09
C VAL A 26 18.18 1.18 -10.82
N ASP A 27 19.35 0.58 -10.59
CA ASP A 27 20.61 1.32 -10.40
C ASP A 27 21.00 2.12 -11.65
N ARG A 28 20.88 1.53 -12.85
CA ARG A 28 21.10 2.26 -14.11
C ARG A 28 20.17 3.47 -14.26
N MET A 29 18.87 3.31 -13.95
CA MET A 29 17.92 4.43 -13.99
C MET A 29 18.26 5.52 -12.97
N LEU A 30 18.68 5.11 -11.78
CA LEU A 30 19.11 6.02 -10.71
C LEU A 30 20.37 6.80 -11.08
N GLU A 31 21.30 6.19 -11.81
CA GLU A 31 22.56 6.80 -12.24
C GLU A 31 22.43 7.60 -13.54
N ALA A 32 21.30 7.48 -14.25
CA ALA A 32 21.05 8.20 -15.50
C ALA A 32 21.21 9.73 -15.32
N PRO A 33 21.96 10.43 -16.18
CA PRO A 33 22.25 11.86 -16.04
C PRO A 33 21.01 12.75 -16.28
N ALA A 34 20.01 12.26 -17.01
CA ALA A 34 18.80 13.01 -17.35
C ALA A 34 17.54 12.13 -17.24
N PRO A 35 16.35 12.71 -16.99
CA PRO A 35 15.09 11.96 -16.94
C PRO A 35 14.78 11.25 -18.26
N GLU A 36 15.19 11.80 -19.41
CA GLU A 36 15.01 11.18 -20.72
C GLU A 36 15.81 9.87 -20.84
N GLU A 37 17.01 9.82 -20.25
CA GLU A 37 17.84 8.62 -20.25
C GLU A 37 17.29 7.56 -19.29
N ALA A 38 16.79 7.97 -18.12
CA ALA A 38 16.08 7.07 -17.22
C ALA A 38 14.83 6.47 -17.88
N LEU A 39 14.07 7.27 -18.64
CA LEU A 39 12.90 6.81 -19.39
C LEU A 39 13.27 5.83 -20.51
N LYS A 40 14.39 6.07 -21.21
CA LYS A 40 14.89 5.12 -22.22
C LYS A 40 15.23 3.77 -21.60
N ILE A 41 15.92 3.76 -20.45
CA ILE A 41 16.23 2.53 -19.71
C ILE A 41 14.94 1.80 -19.31
N LEU A 42 13.92 2.53 -18.84
CA LEU A 42 12.61 1.93 -18.57
C LEU A 42 11.98 1.31 -19.83
N GLY A 43 12.12 1.95 -20.99
CA GLY A 43 11.65 1.45 -22.28
C GLY A 43 12.35 0.19 -22.77
N GLU A 44 13.55 -0.13 -22.27
CA GLU A 44 14.25 -1.40 -22.54
C GLU A 44 13.65 -2.59 -21.76
N THR A 45 12.70 -2.33 -20.86
CA THR A 45 12.07 -3.34 -19.98
C THR A 45 10.68 -3.72 -20.48
N ASP A 46 9.97 -4.58 -19.74
CA ASP A 46 8.56 -4.92 -20.01
C ASP A 46 7.64 -3.68 -20.08
N TYR A 47 8.03 -2.58 -19.41
CA TYR A 47 7.29 -1.32 -19.48
C TYR A 47 7.31 -0.69 -20.88
N GLY A 48 8.30 -1.00 -21.72
CA GLY A 48 8.37 -0.52 -23.11
C GLY A 48 7.14 -0.90 -23.95
N ASN A 49 6.45 -2.00 -23.59
CA ASN A 49 5.21 -2.40 -24.24
C ASN A 49 4.05 -1.39 -24.05
N TYR A 50 4.17 -0.50 -23.07
CA TYR A 50 3.14 0.50 -22.71
C TYR A 50 3.55 1.94 -23.10
N PHE A 51 4.59 2.10 -23.92
CA PHE A 51 5.10 3.43 -24.32
C PHE A 51 4.30 4.07 -25.46
N GLY A 52 3.28 3.40 -25.99
CA GLY A 52 2.47 3.91 -27.10
C GLY A 52 1.80 5.28 -26.84
N GLU A 53 1.59 5.65 -25.57
CA GLU A 53 1.01 6.94 -25.15
C GLU A 53 2.00 7.83 -24.37
N VAL A 54 3.29 7.47 -24.36
CA VAL A 54 4.34 8.20 -23.65
C VAL A 54 5.07 9.12 -24.64
N ASP A 55 4.66 10.37 -24.70
CA ASP A 55 5.23 11.36 -25.61
C ASP A 55 6.47 12.06 -25.01
N ASN A 56 6.50 12.22 -23.68
CA ASN A 56 7.58 12.89 -22.96
C ASN A 56 7.78 12.31 -21.55
N VAL A 57 8.79 12.83 -20.84
CA VAL A 57 9.17 12.38 -19.49
C VAL A 57 8.10 12.56 -18.43
N TYR A 58 7.08 13.39 -18.65
CA TYR A 58 5.95 13.58 -17.73
C TYR A 58 4.81 12.58 -17.97
N ASP A 59 4.81 11.88 -19.11
CA ASP A 59 3.81 10.85 -19.44
C ASP A 59 4.16 9.47 -18.90
N PHE A 60 5.31 9.31 -18.22
CA PHE A 60 5.79 8.01 -17.73
C PHE A 60 4.76 7.29 -16.83
N GLU A 61 3.94 8.04 -16.09
CA GLU A 61 2.87 7.48 -15.25
C GLU A 61 1.86 6.66 -16.06
N LYS A 62 1.60 7.02 -17.32
CA LYS A 62 0.68 6.24 -18.18
C LYS A 62 1.21 4.83 -18.40
N ALA A 63 2.51 4.67 -18.67
CA ALA A 63 3.12 3.36 -18.82
C ALA A 63 3.11 2.55 -17.52
N LEU A 64 3.34 3.20 -16.38
CA LEU A 64 3.25 2.55 -15.07
C LEU A 64 1.84 2.06 -14.77
N ASP A 65 0.84 2.92 -15.01
CA ASP A 65 -0.58 2.59 -14.81
C ASP A 65 -1.03 1.47 -15.74
N GLN A 66 -0.67 1.51 -17.02
CA GLN A 66 -0.99 0.45 -17.98
C GLN A 66 -0.32 -0.87 -17.59
N GLY A 67 0.96 -0.86 -17.22
CA GLY A 67 1.67 -2.06 -16.76
C GLY A 67 1.07 -2.66 -15.50
N LEU A 68 0.65 -1.82 -14.55
CA LEU A 68 -0.03 -2.27 -13.34
C LEU A 68 -1.41 -2.86 -13.66
N ARG A 69 -2.21 -2.18 -14.50
CA ARG A 69 -3.52 -2.70 -14.95
C ARG A 69 -3.38 -4.03 -15.68
N ALA A 70 -2.35 -4.19 -16.52
CA ALA A 70 -2.07 -5.44 -17.20
C ALA A 70 -1.78 -6.58 -16.21
N ALA A 71 -0.96 -6.32 -15.18
CA ALA A 71 -0.68 -7.30 -14.11
C ALA A 71 -1.97 -7.71 -13.38
N TYR A 72 -2.80 -6.74 -13.00
CA TYR A 72 -4.11 -7.01 -12.37
C TYR A 72 -5.04 -7.81 -13.28
N LYS A 73 -5.09 -7.47 -14.58
CA LYS A 73 -5.91 -8.20 -15.55
C LYS A 73 -5.47 -9.66 -15.67
N VAL A 74 -4.17 -9.92 -15.69
CA VAL A 74 -3.66 -11.31 -15.72
C VAL A 74 -4.17 -12.07 -14.50
N ILE A 75 -4.14 -11.47 -13.31
CA ILE A 75 -4.62 -12.13 -12.10
C ILE A 75 -6.13 -12.40 -12.17
N ASP A 76 -6.93 -11.43 -12.60
CA ASP A 76 -8.37 -11.59 -12.75
C ASP A 76 -8.72 -12.72 -13.72
N ASP A 77 -8.06 -12.73 -14.88
CA ASP A 77 -8.27 -13.74 -15.92
C ASP A 77 -7.84 -15.14 -15.46
N SER A 78 -6.96 -15.25 -14.45
CA SER A 78 -6.30 -16.51 -14.09
C SER A 78 -6.74 -17.11 -12.77
N THR A 79 -7.22 -16.31 -11.83
CA THR A 79 -7.60 -16.78 -10.49
C THR A 79 -9.06 -17.24 -10.43
N GLY A 80 -9.97 -16.56 -11.15
CA GLY A 80 -11.40 -16.82 -11.08
C GLY A 80 -12.04 -16.55 -9.70
N ASP A 81 -11.27 -16.13 -8.69
CA ASP A 81 -11.76 -15.83 -7.34
C ASP A 81 -11.97 -14.32 -7.19
N ARG A 82 -13.24 -13.91 -7.27
CA ARG A 82 -13.65 -12.50 -7.16
C ARG A 82 -13.24 -11.88 -5.82
N ARG A 83 -13.11 -12.68 -4.76
CA ARG A 83 -12.70 -12.19 -3.43
C ARG A 83 -11.23 -11.78 -3.45
N PHE A 84 -10.39 -12.58 -4.10
CA PHE A 84 -8.97 -12.26 -4.26
C PHE A 84 -8.75 -11.02 -5.14
N THR A 85 -9.47 -10.95 -6.27
CA THR A 85 -9.48 -9.75 -7.12
C THR A 85 -9.89 -8.51 -6.34
N LEU A 86 -10.98 -8.61 -5.55
CA LEU A 86 -11.46 -7.50 -4.74
C LEU A 86 -10.43 -7.09 -3.68
N LEU A 87 -9.92 -8.04 -2.90
CA LEU A 87 -8.90 -7.83 -1.86
C LEU A 87 -7.71 -7.04 -2.41
N SER A 88 -7.23 -7.41 -3.60
CA SER A 88 -6.08 -6.75 -4.21
C SER A 88 -6.37 -5.31 -4.66
N ARG A 89 -7.64 -4.96 -4.94
CA ARG A 89 -8.06 -3.64 -5.42
C ARG A 89 -8.56 -2.68 -4.34
N LEU A 90 -8.97 -3.19 -3.17
CA LEU A 90 -9.58 -2.38 -2.11
C LEU A 90 -8.74 -1.16 -1.72
N LYS A 91 -7.41 -1.27 -1.70
CA LYS A 91 -6.54 -0.13 -1.38
C LYS A 91 -6.71 1.05 -2.34
N TYR A 92 -7.06 0.80 -3.60
CA TYR A 92 -7.31 1.86 -4.58
C TYR A 92 -8.71 2.45 -4.40
N ASP A 93 -9.69 1.64 -4.04
CA ASP A 93 -11.04 2.11 -3.71
C ASP A 93 -11.02 3.04 -2.48
N PHE A 94 -10.33 2.62 -1.41
CA PHE A 94 -10.15 3.43 -0.20
C PHE A 94 -9.21 4.63 -0.42
N HIS A 95 -8.19 4.52 -1.27
CA HIS A 95 -7.39 5.67 -1.70
C HIS A 95 -8.26 6.72 -2.39
N ASN A 96 -9.07 6.31 -3.37
CA ASN A 96 -9.98 7.23 -4.05
C ASN A 96 -11.00 7.83 -3.09
N LEU A 97 -11.54 7.05 -2.16
CA LEU A 97 -12.46 7.55 -1.14
C LEU A 97 -11.78 8.64 -0.27
N LYS A 98 -10.56 8.39 0.21
CA LYS A 98 -9.75 9.38 0.95
C LYS A 98 -9.55 10.66 0.14
N VAL A 99 -9.17 10.53 -1.12
CA VAL A 99 -8.94 11.67 -2.02
C VAL A 99 -10.23 12.46 -2.22
N LEU A 100 -11.34 11.82 -2.58
CA LEU A 100 -12.61 12.48 -2.87
C LEU A 100 -13.22 13.15 -1.65
N MET A 101 -13.12 12.54 -0.47
CA MET A 101 -13.56 13.19 0.77
C MET A 101 -12.74 14.46 1.05
N LYS A 102 -11.42 14.38 0.94
CA LYS A 102 -10.55 15.56 1.13
C LYS A 102 -10.80 16.63 0.07
N GLU A 103 -11.04 16.23 -1.18
CA GLU A 103 -11.40 17.12 -2.27
C GLU A 103 -12.68 17.92 -1.93
N LYS A 104 -13.74 17.23 -1.51
CA LYS A 104 -15.01 17.83 -1.09
C LYS A 104 -14.85 18.78 0.10
N TYR A 105 -14.04 18.41 1.09
CA TYR A 105 -13.88 19.19 2.31
C TYR A 105 -12.92 20.37 2.20
N LEU A 106 -11.88 20.25 1.38
CA LEU A 106 -10.86 21.28 1.19
C LEU A 106 -11.20 22.20 0.01
N GLY A 107 -12.10 21.79 -0.89
CA GLY A 107 -12.47 22.56 -2.08
C GLY A 107 -11.33 22.65 -3.10
N GLU A 108 -10.39 21.71 -3.07
CA GLU A 108 -9.28 21.61 -4.01
C GLU A 108 -9.60 20.61 -5.13
N ASP A 109 -8.78 20.55 -6.18
CA ASP A 109 -8.95 19.56 -7.26
C ASP A 109 -7.85 18.51 -7.16
N TYR A 110 -8.25 17.26 -6.90
CA TYR A 110 -7.34 16.13 -6.74
C TYR A 110 -7.55 15.05 -7.80
N ARG A 111 -8.16 15.40 -8.94
CA ARG A 111 -8.41 14.45 -10.04
C ARG A 111 -7.15 13.73 -10.52
N SER A 112 -6.01 14.40 -10.52
CA SER A 112 -4.75 13.85 -11.02
C SER A 112 -4.15 12.74 -10.15
N ILE A 113 -4.61 12.59 -8.90
CA ILE A 113 -4.09 11.56 -7.98
C ILE A 113 -5.07 10.42 -7.73
N LEU A 114 -6.21 10.39 -8.45
CA LEU A 114 -7.17 9.29 -8.41
C LEU A 114 -6.63 8.08 -9.17
N SER A 115 -6.86 6.89 -8.61
CA SER A 115 -6.49 5.61 -9.24
C SER A 115 -7.68 5.04 -10.01
N HIS A 116 -7.43 4.55 -11.22
CA HIS A 116 -8.43 3.81 -12.01
C HIS A 116 -8.27 2.28 -11.88
N THR A 117 -7.50 1.81 -10.90
CA THR A 117 -7.23 0.37 -10.66
C THR A 117 -8.17 -0.23 -9.61
N GLY A 118 -9.04 0.59 -9.00
CA GLY A 118 -10.05 0.15 -8.04
C GLY A 118 -11.11 -0.80 -8.61
N SER A 119 -11.91 -1.39 -7.73
CA SER A 119 -13.09 -2.16 -8.10
C SER A 119 -14.32 -1.27 -8.35
N ILE A 120 -14.29 -0.03 -7.85
CA ILE A 120 -15.34 0.96 -7.97
C ILE A 120 -14.93 2.04 -8.98
N GLY A 121 -15.83 2.37 -9.90
CA GLY A 121 -15.60 3.48 -10.83
C GLY A 121 -15.48 4.83 -10.09
N VAL A 122 -14.47 5.63 -10.46
CA VAL A 122 -14.19 6.94 -9.84
C VAL A 122 -15.42 7.84 -9.80
N GLU A 123 -16.15 7.95 -10.92
CA GLU A 123 -17.36 8.80 -11.01
C GLU A 123 -18.50 8.29 -10.13
N THR A 124 -18.63 6.97 -9.97
CA THR A 124 -19.61 6.37 -9.06
C THR A 124 -19.29 6.73 -7.62
N LEU A 125 -18.02 6.62 -7.22
CA LEU A 125 -17.58 6.94 -5.86
C LEU A 125 -17.68 8.44 -5.59
N ARG A 126 -17.29 9.28 -6.56
CA ARG A 126 -17.40 10.74 -6.51
C ARG A 126 -18.82 11.19 -6.26
N LYS A 127 -19.77 10.71 -7.08
CA LYS A 127 -21.18 11.01 -6.90
C LYS A 127 -21.69 10.62 -5.49
N ALA A 128 -21.28 9.46 -4.99
CA ALA A 128 -21.66 9.02 -3.65
C ALA A 128 -21.11 9.92 -2.53
N VAL A 129 -19.86 10.37 -2.65
CA VAL A 129 -19.25 11.34 -1.73
C VAL A 129 -19.94 12.69 -1.81
N ASP A 130 -20.24 13.18 -3.01
CA ASP A 130 -20.92 14.46 -3.25
C ASP A 130 -22.34 14.46 -2.65
N ASP A 131 -23.10 13.40 -2.93
CA ASP A 131 -24.48 13.21 -2.45
C ASP A 131 -24.54 12.78 -0.96
N LYS A 132 -23.39 12.53 -0.31
CA LYS A 132 -23.28 11.91 1.02
C LYS A 132 -24.11 10.63 1.16
N ASN A 133 -24.12 9.78 0.13
CA ASN A 133 -24.96 8.59 0.09
C ASN A 133 -24.19 7.32 -0.28
N MET A 134 -23.91 6.51 0.74
CA MET A 134 -23.18 5.23 0.60
C MET A 134 -24.09 3.98 0.67
N THR A 135 -25.41 4.13 0.51
CA THR A 135 -26.39 3.03 0.70
C THR A 135 -26.13 1.83 -0.23
N GLY A 136 -25.62 2.07 -1.45
CA GLY A 136 -25.33 1.01 -2.44
C GLY A 136 -23.95 0.35 -2.31
N PHE A 137 -23.12 0.77 -1.35
CA PHE A 137 -21.75 0.28 -1.20
C PHE A 137 -21.66 -0.85 -0.17
N ASN A 138 -20.54 -1.57 -0.20
CA ASN A 138 -20.23 -2.58 0.81
C ASN A 138 -20.29 -1.97 2.22
N PRO A 139 -20.80 -2.70 3.24
CA PRO A 139 -20.90 -2.19 4.61
C PRO A 139 -19.60 -1.61 5.17
N HIS A 140 -18.43 -2.20 4.89
CA HIS A 140 -17.14 -1.69 5.35
C HIS A 140 -16.82 -0.31 4.77
N ILE A 141 -17.08 -0.10 3.48
CA ILE A 141 -16.87 1.19 2.81
C ILE A 141 -17.83 2.24 3.37
N ARG A 142 -19.11 1.87 3.52
CA ARG A 142 -20.14 2.77 4.05
C ARG A 142 -19.83 3.20 5.49
N ASP A 143 -19.55 2.24 6.37
CA ASP A 143 -19.27 2.51 7.78
C ASP A 143 -18.00 3.35 7.95
N ALA A 144 -16.95 3.06 7.18
CA ALA A 144 -15.72 3.85 7.19
C ALA A 144 -15.97 5.29 6.72
N TYR A 145 -16.74 5.47 5.64
CA TYR A 145 -17.14 6.79 5.16
C TYR A 145 -17.94 7.56 6.22
N GLU A 146 -19.01 6.96 6.76
CA GLU A 146 -19.89 7.61 7.73
C GLU A 146 -19.14 8.03 9.00
N LYS A 147 -18.22 7.19 9.50
CA LYS A 147 -17.34 7.52 10.63
C LYS A 147 -16.40 8.67 10.31
N ALA A 148 -15.76 8.64 9.14
CA ALA A 148 -14.83 9.70 8.72
C ALA A 148 -15.56 11.03 8.45
N ASP A 149 -16.75 10.98 7.87
CA ASP A 149 -17.61 12.13 7.59
C ASP A 149 -18.04 12.80 8.90
N THR A 150 -18.57 12.00 9.84
CA THR A 150 -18.97 12.47 11.17
C THR A 150 -17.79 13.03 11.96
N ASP A 151 -16.64 12.35 11.94
CA ASP A 151 -15.44 12.81 12.65
C ASP A 151 -14.91 14.14 12.07
N PHE A 152 -14.93 14.28 10.75
CA PHE A 152 -14.52 15.53 10.10
C PHE A 152 -15.48 16.68 10.42
N GLU A 153 -16.80 16.46 10.40
CA GLU A 153 -17.78 17.49 10.78
C GLU A 153 -17.57 17.99 12.22
N LEU A 154 -17.08 17.13 13.12
CA LEU A 154 -16.83 17.48 14.52
C LEU A 154 -15.46 18.12 14.75
N ASN A 155 -14.41 17.68 14.06
CA ASN A 155 -13.02 18.05 14.38
C ASN A 155 -12.33 18.87 13.29
N GLY A 156 -12.79 18.81 12.04
CA GLY A 156 -12.28 19.59 10.91
C GLY A 156 -10.87 19.24 10.43
N ASP A 157 -10.25 18.16 10.94
CA ASP A 157 -8.89 17.77 10.57
C ASP A 157 -8.88 16.70 9.47
N PRO A 158 -8.46 17.02 8.23
CA PRO A 158 -8.43 16.07 7.13
C PRO A 158 -7.47 14.90 7.34
N ARG A 159 -6.49 15.03 8.25
CA ARG A 159 -5.54 13.94 8.58
C ARG A 159 -6.22 12.77 9.29
N ARG A 160 -7.36 13.02 9.95
CA ARG A 160 -8.15 12.00 10.66
C ARG A 160 -8.95 11.11 9.70
N ILE A 161 -9.32 11.65 8.52
CA ILE A 161 -9.98 10.89 7.45
C ILE A 161 -9.12 9.70 7.05
N ASP A 162 -7.81 9.92 6.84
CA ASP A 162 -6.91 8.85 6.42
C ASP A 162 -6.88 7.71 7.46
N LEU A 163 -6.75 8.04 8.75
CA LEU A 163 -6.70 7.05 9.83
C LEU A 163 -7.99 6.21 9.96
N ILE A 164 -9.16 6.86 9.84
CA ILE A 164 -10.45 6.18 9.97
C ILE A 164 -10.73 5.30 8.75
N LEU A 165 -10.41 5.78 7.55
CA LEU A 165 -10.59 5.01 6.32
C LEU A 165 -9.59 3.85 6.21
N ASP A 166 -8.36 4.01 6.71
CA ASP A 166 -7.39 2.91 6.76
C ASP A 166 -7.89 1.77 7.67
N ARG A 167 -8.58 2.08 8.78
CA ARG A 167 -9.24 1.04 9.59
C ARG A 167 -10.28 0.27 8.80
N GLY A 168 -11.21 0.96 8.15
CA GLY A 168 -12.26 0.31 7.36
C GLY A 168 -11.70 -0.53 6.19
N LEU A 169 -10.60 -0.09 5.60
CA LEU A 169 -9.89 -0.85 4.56
C LEU A 169 -9.41 -2.19 5.08
N TYR A 170 -8.73 -2.22 6.23
CA TYR A 170 -8.15 -3.46 6.74
C TYR A 170 -9.14 -4.35 7.47
N ASP A 171 -10.22 -3.80 8.04
CA ASP A 171 -11.36 -4.60 8.50
C ASP A 171 -11.92 -5.41 7.31
N TYR A 172 -12.06 -4.78 6.14
CA TYR A 172 -12.54 -5.47 4.94
C TYR A 172 -11.51 -6.45 4.35
N ILE A 173 -10.23 -6.06 4.26
CA ILE A 173 -9.16 -6.96 3.79
C ILE A 173 -9.07 -8.21 4.69
N TYR A 174 -9.19 -8.04 6.00
CA TYR A 174 -9.13 -9.16 6.94
C TYR A 174 -10.30 -10.12 6.77
N GLU A 175 -11.53 -9.61 6.65
CA GLU A 175 -12.71 -10.42 6.34
C GLU A 175 -12.50 -11.25 5.07
N LEU A 176 -12.08 -10.62 3.97
CA LEU A 176 -11.81 -11.31 2.71
C LEU A 176 -10.69 -12.34 2.83
N ALA A 177 -9.62 -12.04 3.58
CA ALA A 177 -8.53 -12.99 3.79
C ALA A 177 -9.01 -14.25 4.53
N VAL A 178 -9.85 -14.08 5.55
CA VAL A 178 -10.47 -15.20 6.29
C VAL A 178 -11.43 -15.99 5.40
N GLU A 179 -12.24 -15.32 4.58
CA GLU A 179 -13.13 -15.99 3.63
C GLU A 179 -12.38 -16.79 2.55
N ILE A 180 -11.27 -16.26 2.04
CA ILE A 180 -10.38 -16.97 1.11
C ILE A 180 -9.82 -18.22 1.82
N GLY A 181 -9.45 -18.09 3.10
CA GLY A 181 -9.06 -19.20 3.95
C GLY A 181 -7.67 -19.76 3.66
N ASP A 182 -6.75 -18.89 3.23
CA ASP A 182 -5.34 -19.20 3.01
C ASP A 182 -4.52 -18.69 4.21
N GLU A 183 -3.82 -19.58 4.91
CA GLU A 183 -3.15 -19.28 6.17
C GLU A 183 -2.00 -18.27 6.00
N ASP A 184 -1.26 -18.35 4.88
CA ASP A 184 -0.17 -17.43 4.58
C ASP A 184 -0.72 -16.02 4.27
N LEU A 185 -1.83 -15.92 3.54
CA LEU A 185 -2.52 -14.65 3.32
C LEU A 185 -3.03 -14.06 4.64
N ILE A 186 -3.63 -14.87 5.52
CA ILE A 186 -4.09 -14.40 6.83
C ILE A 186 -2.89 -13.93 7.66
N ASP A 187 -1.79 -14.70 7.76
CA ASP A 187 -0.57 -14.27 8.47
C ASP A 187 -0.02 -12.95 7.95
N LEU A 188 0.00 -12.77 6.62
CA LEU A 188 0.44 -11.55 5.97
C LEU A 188 -0.45 -10.35 6.34
N VAL A 189 -1.77 -10.49 6.26
CA VAL A 189 -2.73 -9.42 6.59
C VAL A 189 -2.65 -9.07 8.08
N LYS A 190 -2.57 -10.06 8.96
CA LYS A 190 -2.42 -9.82 10.41
C LYS A 190 -1.13 -9.07 10.73
N THR A 191 -0.03 -9.40 10.05
CA THR A 191 1.24 -8.69 10.18
C THR A 191 1.11 -7.24 9.71
N GLU A 192 0.43 -7.02 8.59
CA GLU A 192 0.20 -5.69 8.03
C GLU A 192 -0.66 -4.81 8.96
N ILE A 193 -1.70 -5.38 9.57
CA ILE A 193 -2.53 -4.74 10.59
C ILE A 193 -1.68 -4.26 11.77
N ASP A 194 -0.81 -5.11 12.32
CA ASP A 194 0.04 -4.72 13.44
C ASP A 194 1.01 -3.59 13.05
N LEU A 195 1.63 -3.67 11.87
CA LEU A 195 2.52 -2.63 11.35
C LEU A 195 1.80 -1.29 11.16
N LEU A 196 0.55 -1.33 10.70
CA LEU A 196 -0.29 -0.13 10.58
C LEU A 196 -0.68 0.44 11.93
N ASN A 197 -1.00 -0.40 12.91
CA ASN A 197 -1.29 0.04 14.27
C ASN A 197 -0.05 0.67 14.94
N ILE A 198 1.16 0.13 14.71
CA ILE A 198 2.43 0.74 15.15
C ILE A 198 2.58 2.15 14.54
N ASN A 199 2.41 2.27 13.22
CA ASN A 199 2.50 3.56 12.53
C ASN A 199 1.41 4.55 13.01
N THR A 200 0.18 4.06 13.20
CA THR A 200 -0.97 4.85 13.66
C THR A 200 -0.73 5.41 15.06
N LEU A 201 -0.23 4.60 15.99
CA LEU A 201 0.15 5.05 17.33
C LEU A 201 1.14 6.23 17.26
N LEU A 202 2.23 6.08 16.51
CA LEU A 202 3.23 7.14 16.39
C LEU A 202 2.68 8.39 15.68
N ARG A 203 1.81 8.22 14.68
CA ARG A 203 1.16 9.32 13.98
C ARG A 203 0.23 10.10 14.91
N VAL A 204 -0.61 9.41 15.69
CA VAL A 204 -1.50 10.05 16.68
C VAL A 204 -0.69 10.80 17.74
N ARG A 205 0.40 10.20 18.25
CA ARG A 205 1.32 10.90 19.18
C ARG A 205 1.93 12.15 18.55
N LYS A 206 2.42 12.07 17.32
CA LYS A 206 3.00 13.21 16.60
C LYS A 206 1.99 14.33 16.37
N MET A 207 0.73 13.99 16.15
CA MET A 207 -0.37 14.96 16.01
C MET A 207 -0.76 15.61 17.34
N GLY A 208 -0.29 15.10 18.48
CA GLY A 208 -0.75 15.53 19.80
C GLY A 208 -2.20 15.16 20.08
N GLU A 209 -2.69 14.09 19.44
CA GLU A 209 -4.09 13.70 19.45
C GLU A 209 -4.43 12.75 20.60
N SER A 210 -5.73 12.66 20.90
CA SER A 210 -6.23 11.91 22.06
C SER A 210 -6.17 10.39 21.87
N VAL A 211 -6.16 9.65 22.99
CA VAL A 211 -6.36 8.18 23.00
C VAL A 211 -7.66 7.77 22.32
N ARG A 212 -8.69 8.63 22.34
CA ARG A 212 -9.96 8.38 21.64
C ARG A 212 -9.78 8.33 20.12
N LEU A 213 -8.94 9.19 19.53
CA LEU A 213 -8.62 9.08 18.10
C LEU A 213 -7.86 7.78 17.83
N LEU A 214 -6.90 7.41 18.69
CA LEU A 214 -6.21 6.14 18.54
C LEU A 214 -7.20 4.98 18.57
N GLU A 215 -8.15 4.96 19.51
CA GLU A 215 -9.21 3.94 19.53
C GLU A 215 -10.05 3.97 18.25
N MET A 216 -10.38 5.12 17.71
CA MET A 216 -11.13 5.15 16.44
C MET A 216 -10.31 4.57 15.28
N ALA A 217 -8.99 4.75 15.27
CA ALA A 217 -8.09 4.36 14.19
C ALA A 217 -7.51 2.94 14.31
N LEU A 218 -7.41 2.38 15.52
CA LEU A 218 -6.83 1.04 15.71
C LEU A 218 -7.68 -0.04 15.04
N ILE A 219 -6.98 -0.88 14.30
CA ILE A 219 -7.50 -1.98 13.49
C ILE A 219 -7.40 -3.26 14.30
N ASP A 220 -8.48 -4.03 14.35
CA ASP A 220 -8.50 -5.30 15.09
C ASP A 220 -8.06 -6.45 14.17
N GLY A 221 -7.78 -7.63 14.73
CA GLY A 221 -7.44 -8.83 13.96
C GLY A 221 -5.95 -9.09 13.74
N GLY A 222 -5.05 -8.19 14.18
CA GLY A 222 -3.61 -8.40 14.20
C GLY A 222 -3.13 -9.49 15.19
N PHE A 223 -1.82 -9.63 15.38
CA PHE A 223 -1.25 -10.47 16.44
C PHE A 223 -1.10 -9.73 17.76
N LEU A 224 -0.96 -8.40 17.71
CA LEU A 224 -0.85 -7.56 18.90
C LEU A 224 -2.24 -7.15 19.36
N ASP A 225 -2.53 -7.39 20.64
CA ASP A 225 -3.79 -6.94 21.22
C ASP A 225 -3.87 -5.42 21.25
N ARG A 226 -5.08 -4.90 21.08
CA ARG A 226 -5.38 -3.46 21.11
C ARG A 226 -4.84 -2.74 22.34
N SER A 227 -4.85 -3.39 23.51
CA SER A 227 -4.33 -2.84 24.77
C SER A 227 -2.83 -2.52 24.70
N VAL A 228 -2.06 -3.21 23.86
CA VAL A 228 -0.63 -2.95 23.66
C VAL A 228 -0.40 -1.54 23.12
N PHE A 229 -1.24 -1.09 22.19
CA PHE A 229 -1.15 0.24 21.58
C PHE A 229 -1.74 1.32 22.49
N LEU A 230 -2.89 1.05 23.10
CA LEU A 230 -3.55 2.00 24.00
C LEU A 230 -2.71 2.28 25.24
N GLY A 231 -2.15 1.24 25.87
CA GLY A 231 -1.24 1.37 27.00
C GLY A 231 0.04 2.13 26.65
N ALA A 232 0.49 2.03 25.40
CA ALA A 232 1.66 2.76 24.94
C ALA A 232 1.40 4.27 24.84
N MET A 233 0.18 4.78 24.64
CA MET A 233 -0.05 6.22 24.33
C MET A 233 0.64 7.20 25.28
N GLY A 234 0.68 6.90 26.58
CA GLY A 234 1.28 7.77 27.61
C GLY A 234 2.75 7.50 27.91
N GLU A 235 3.39 6.54 27.23
CA GLU A 235 4.73 6.06 27.55
C GLU A 235 5.77 6.50 26.52
N PRO A 236 7.06 6.61 26.91
CA PRO A 236 8.14 6.88 25.97
C PRO A 236 8.13 5.89 24.79
N ALA A 237 8.36 6.38 23.57
CA ALA A 237 8.37 5.53 22.38
C ALA A 237 9.44 4.42 22.44
N GLY A 238 10.56 4.67 23.13
CA GLY A 238 11.60 3.65 23.38
C GLY A 238 11.07 2.46 24.18
N SER A 239 10.28 2.69 25.23
CA SER A 239 9.66 1.61 26.01
C SER A 239 8.68 0.77 25.18
N PHE A 240 8.00 1.39 24.23
CA PHE A 240 7.16 0.67 23.27
C PHE A 240 8.01 -0.17 22.30
N ALA A 241 9.12 0.37 21.80
CA ALA A 241 10.06 -0.37 20.97
C ALA A 241 10.66 -1.59 21.69
N ASP A 242 11.06 -1.43 22.96
CA ASP A 242 11.60 -2.51 23.78
C ASP A 242 10.61 -3.66 23.94
N ARG A 243 9.31 -3.38 24.13
CA ARG A 243 8.27 -4.42 24.18
C ARG A 243 8.19 -5.20 22.87
N LEU A 244 8.25 -4.50 21.74
CA LEU A 244 8.16 -5.10 20.41
C LEU A 244 9.43 -5.85 20.00
N SER A 245 10.59 -5.58 20.61
CA SER A 245 11.87 -6.27 20.33
C SER A 245 11.82 -7.79 20.56
N SER A 246 10.92 -8.25 21.42
CA SER A 246 10.70 -9.68 21.69
C SER A 246 9.71 -10.35 20.73
N THR A 247 9.18 -9.61 19.77
CA THR A 247 8.16 -10.07 18.81
C THR A 247 8.74 -10.21 17.41
N ARG A 248 7.91 -10.64 16.44
CA ARG A 248 8.28 -10.64 15.01
C ARG A 248 8.59 -9.25 14.45
N TYR A 249 8.29 -8.18 15.19
CA TYR A 249 8.48 -6.79 14.79
C TYR A 249 9.82 -6.21 15.26
N ASP A 250 10.73 -7.01 15.82
CA ASP A 250 11.99 -6.56 16.44
C ASP A 250 12.73 -5.49 15.63
N ARG A 251 13.13 -5.82 14.40
CA ARG A 251 13.86 -4.88 13.54
C ARG A 251 13.08 -3.59 13.28
N VAL A 252 11.79 -3.72 12.96
CA VAL A 252 10.90 -2.58 12.70
C VAL A 252 10.80 -1.69 13.94
N ALA A 253 10.74 -2.30 15.12
CA ALA A 253 10.67 -1.60 16.39
C ALA A 253 11.99 -0.90 16.73
N VAL A 254 13.10 -1.62 16.77
CA VAL A 254 14.41 -1.09 17.20
C VAL A 254 14.91 0.00 16.25
N GLU A 255 14.98 -0.29 14.96
CA GLU A 255 15.54 0.64 13.98
C GLU A 255 14.48 1.69 13.56
N GLY A 256 13.24 1.27 13.32
CA GLY A 256 12.18 2.15 12.82
C GLY A 256 11.64 3.13 13.86
N ILE A 257 11.32 2.66 15.08
CA ILE A 257 10.88 3.56 16.16
C ILE A 257 12.07 4.38 16.68
N GLY A 258 13.28 3.80 16.72
CA GLY A 258 14.51 4.54 17.03
C GLY A 258 14.70 5.75 16.13
N ALA A 259 14.67 5.55 14.81
CA ALA A 259 14.76 6.65 13.84
C ALA A 259 13.62 7.67 13.98
N TRP A 260 12.41 7.22 14.34
CA TRP A 260 11.29 8.13 14.61
C TRP A 260 11.51 8.97 15.87
N ILE A 261 12.13 8.42 16.92
CA ILE A 261 12.48 9.18 18.13
C ILE A 261 13.47 10.30 17.78
N ASP A 262 14.47 9.99 16.95
CA ASP A 262 15.54 10.93 16.60
C ASP A 262 15.07 12.04 15.65
N THR A 263 14.16 11.72 14.73
CA THR A 263 13.81 12.61 13.59
C THR A 263 12.35 13.07 13.57
N GLY A 264 11.47 12.41 14.32
CA GLY A 264 10.02 12.55 14.21
C GLY A 264 9.44 12.05 12.89
N SER A 265 10.22 11.42 12.02
CA SER A 265 9.78 10.92 10.71
C SER A 265 9.48 9.42 10.73
N SER A 266 8.36 9.02 10.12
CA SER A 266 8.00 7.60 9.97
C SER A 266 8.64 6.94 8.76
N THR A 267 9.42 7.65 7.94
CA THR A 267 9.94 7.11 6.67
C THR A 267 10.75 5.81 6.84
N VAL A 268 11.61 5.74 7.87
CA VAL A 268 12.41 4.52 8.13
C VAL A 268 11.50 3.38 8.57
N LEU A 269 10.58 3.66 9.49
CA LEU A 269 9.59 2.68 9.98
C LEU A 269 8.71 2.13 8.84
N GLU A 270 8.20 3.00 7.97
CA GLU A 270 7.40 2.64 6.79
C GLU A 270 8.21 1.75 5.84
N LYS A 271 9.45 2.13 5.52
CA LYS A 271 10.35 1.33 4.68
C LYS A 271 10.58 -0.06 5.28
N MET A 272 10.88 -0.16 6.58
CA MET A 272 11.11 -1.45 7.22
C MET A 272 9.85 -2.30 7.31
N SER A 273 8.69 -1.68 7.47
CA SER A 273 7.40 -2.35 7.41
C SER A 273 7.18 -2.98 6.03
N ASP A 274 7.44 -2.21 4.97
CA ASP A 274 7.37 -2.71 3.59
C ASP A 274 8.36 -3.86 3.35
N ASP A 275 9.60 -3.73 3.82
CA ASP A 275 10.64 -4.74 3.62
C ASP A 275 10.29 -6.05 4.35
N LEU A 276 9.74 -5.97 5.58
CA LEU A 276 9.25 -7.14 6.31
C LEU A 276 8.14 -7.86 5.53
N LEU A 277 7.14 -7.12 5.07
CA LEU A 277 6.02 -7.64 4.29
C LEU A 277 6.47 -8.22 2.94
N LEU A 278 7.43 -7.57 2.28
CA LEU A 278 8.02 -8.04 1.03
C LEU A 278 8.78 -9.36 1.25
N ASN A 279 9.55 -9.48 2.33
CA ASN A 279 10.27 -10.70 2.67
C ASN A 279 9.33 -11.86 3.00
N MET A 280 8.20 -11.59 3.63
CA MET A 280 7.15 -12.60 3.81
C MET A 280 6.58 -13.04 2.45
N ALA A 281 6.26 -12.08 1.56
CA ALA A 281 5.74 -12.37 0.23
C ALA A 281 6.77 -13.10 -0.67
N LYS A 282 8.08 -12.90 -0.46
CA LYS A 282 9.17 -13.62 -1.13
C LYS A 282 9.17 -15.12 -0.83
N LYS A 283 8.57 -15.58 0.28
CA LYS A 283 8.36 -17.03 0.51
C LYS A 283 7.56 -17.68 -0.62
N GLY A 284 6.64 -16.91 -1.24
CA GLY A 284 5.90 -17.30 -2.44
C GLY A 284 6.77 -17.59 -3.67
N LYS A 285 8.05 -17.19 -3.69
CA LYS A 285 8.98 -17.57 -4.76
C LYS A 285 9.15 -19.09 -4.85
N TYR A 286 9.17 -19.76 -3.70
CA TYR A 286 9.44 -21.20 -3.59
C TYR A 286 8.16 -22.04 -3.46
N ALA A 287 7.00 -21.39 -3.28
CA ALA A 287 5.72 -22.08 -3.21
C ALA A 287 5.22 -22.45 -4.61
N ALA A 288 4.89 -23.73 -4.80
CA ALA A 288 4.35 -24.27 -6.06
C ALA A 288 2.83 -24.12 -6.18
N PHE A 289 2.14 -23.79 -5.07
CA PHE A 289 0.68 -23.69 -4.99
C PHE A 289 0.28 -22.57 -4.02
N GLY A 290 -1.02 -22.25 -3.97
CA GLY A 290 -1.60 -21.29 -3.03
C GLY A 290 -1.64 -19.85 -3.55
N VAL A 291 -2.12 -18.94 -2.70
CA VAL A 291 -2.32 -17.53 -3.06
C VAL A 291 -1.03 -16.71 -2.95
N LEU A 292 -0.10 -17.14 -2.12
CA LEU A 292 1.11 -16.39 -1.79
C LEU A 292 2.01 -16.03 -2.99
N PRO A 293 2.26 -16.92 -3.99
CA PRO A 293 3.00 -16.52 -5.19
C PRO A 293 2.34 -15.37 -5.96
N ILE A 294 1.00 -15.37 -6.02
CA ILE A 294 0.22 -14.37 -6.74
C ILE A 294 0.32 -13.01 -6.03
N ILE A 295 0.16 -13.00 -4.70
CA ILE A 295 0.34 -11.80 -3.88
C ILE A 295 1.78 -11.29 -3.99
N GLY A 296 2.77 -12.18 -3.93
CA GLY A 296 4.19 -11.84 -4.05
C GLY A 296 4.47 -11.08 -5.34
N TYR A 297 3.98 -11.59 -6.47
CA TYR A 297 4.11 -10.92 -7.76
C TYR A 297 3.35 -9.59 -7.84
N LEU A 298 2.11 -9.52 -7.36
CA LEU A 298 1.36 -8.25 -7.36
C LEU A 298 2.07 -7.18 -6.52
N ARG A 299 2.52 -7.53 -5.32
CA ARG A 299 3.30 -6.62 -4.45
C ARG A 299 4.62 -6.22 -5.11
N ALA A 300 5.26 -7.14 -5.84
CA ALA A 300 6.46 -6.84 -6.61
C ALA A 300 6.19 -5.78 -7.69
N LYS A 301 5.16 -5.97 -8.54
CA LYS A 301 4.79 -5.01 -9.58
C LYS A 301 4.43 -3.64 -9.00
N GLU A 302 3.72 -3.60 -7.88
CA GLU A 302 3.39 -2.34 -7.22
C GLU A 302 4.59 -1.63 -6.63
N ASN A 303 5.55 -2.41 -6.11
CA ASN A 303 6.79 -1.86 -5.61
C ASN A 303 7.66 -1.32 -6.74
N GLU A 304 7.72 -1.98 -7.90
CA GLU A 304 8.37 -1.45 -9.09
C GLU A 304 7.79 -0.12 -9.53
N VAL A 305 6.46 0.00 -9.60
CA VAL A 305 5.79 1.24 -9.94
C VAL A 305 6.20 2.35 -8.96
N ARG A 306 6.22 2.06 -7.65
CA ARG A 306 6.67 3.01 -6.62
C ARG A 306 8.14 3.41 -6.80
N VAL A 307 9.02 2.45 -7.07
CA VAL A 307 10.46 2.68 -7.28
C VAL A 307 10.70 3.52 -8.54
N VAL A 308 10.10 3.15 -9.67
CA VAL A 308 10.24 3.89 -10.92
C VAL A 308 9.67 5.29 -10.78
N ARG A 309 8.50 5.45 -10.17
CA ARG A 309 7.91 6.76 -9.88
C ARG A 309 8.85 7.64 -9.08
N MET A 310 9.43 7.11 -8.00
CA MET A 310 10.37 7.88 -7.19
C MET A 310 11.62 8.29 -7.98
N ILE A 311 12.16 7.39 -8.81
CA ILE A 311 13.32 7.72 -9.66
C ILE A 311 12.95 8.79 -10.68
N MET A 312 11.84 8.62 -11.42
CA MET A 312 11.42 9.55 -12.45
C MET A 312 11.10 10.93 -11.88
N VAL A 313 10.28 11.00 -10.83
CA VAL A 313 9.98 12.27 -10.13
C VAL A 313 11.25 12.89 -9.58
N GLY A 314 12.14 12.10 -8.98
CA GLY A 314 13.43 12.56 -8.48
C GLY A 314 14.31 13.16 -9.58
N LYS A 315 14.42 12.49 -10.73
CA LYS A 315 15.20 12.95 -11.88
C LYS A 315 14.62 14.21 -12.51
N ILE A 316 13.31 14.26 -12.71
CA ILE A 316 12.60 15.45 -13.22
C ILE A 316 12.85 16.66 -12.31
N ASN A 317 12.85 16.45 -10.99
CA ASN A 317 13.09 17.48 -9.99
C ASN A 317 14.58 17.66 -9.61
N ARG A 318 15.50 17.00 -10.33
CA ARG A 318 16.96 17.09 -10.12
C ARG A 318 17.42 16.76 -8.69
N ILE A 319 16.73 15.82 -8.03
CA ILE A 319 17.12 15.29 -6.73
C ILE A 319 18.39 14.42 -6.90
N PRO A 320 19.41 14.57 -6.03
CA PRO A 320 20.61 13.74 -6.08
C PRO A 320 20.32 12.25 -5.98
N ALA A 321 21.07 11.45 -6.73
CA ALA A 321 20.91 9.98 -6.77
C ALA A 321 21.07 9.34 -5.38
N ASP A 322 22.02 9.81 -4.58
CA ASP A 322 22.27 9.26 -3.24
C ASP A 322 21.08 9.47 -2.30
N THR A 323 20.45 10.65 -2.34
CA THR A 323 19.23 10.95 -1.58
C THR A 323 18.05 10.06 -2.00
N LEU A 324 17.93 9.77 -3.30
CA LEU A 324 16.92 8.84 -3.80
C LEU A 324 17.24 7.41 -3.34
N ARG A 325 18.52 7.01 -3.32
CA ARG A 325 18.96 5.66 -2.92
C ARG A 325 18.61 5.33 -1.48
N GLU A 326 18.77 6.27 -0.55
CA GLU A 326 18.41 6.07 0.87
C GLU A 326 16.92 5.74 1.04
N ARG A 327 16.07 6.32 0.18
CA ARG A 327 14.62 6.18 0.18
C ARG A 327 14.11 4.99 -0.65
N LEU A 328 14.97 4.36 -1.45
CA LEU A 328 14.61 3.17 -2.23
C LEU A 328 14.21 2.02 -1.29
N ARG A 329 13.03 1.45 -1.58
CA ARG A 329 12.53 0.20 -0.98
C ARG A 329 13.26 -0.98 -1.63
N ASP A 330 13.33 -2.11 -0.92
CA ASP A 330 13.92 -3.31 -1.51
C ASP A 330 13.09 -3.83 -2.69
N LEU A 331 13.74 -4.49 -3.64
CA LEU A 331 13.08 -5.12 -4.79
C LEU A 331 12.70 -6.56 -4.47
N TYR A 332 11.69 -7.06 -5.20
CA TYR A 332 11.26 -8.45 -5.06
C TYR A 332 12.29 -9.43 -5.62
N VAL A 333 12.90 -9.13 -6.77
CA VAL A 333 13.85 -10.00 -7.47
C VAL A 333 15.27 -9.83 -6.97
#